data_AF-A0A4V1J168-F1
#
_entry.id   AF-A0A4V1J168-F1
#
_cell.length_a   1.000
_cell.length_b   1.000
_cell.length_c   1.000
_cell.angle_alpha   90.00
_cell.angle_beta   90.00
_cell.angle_gamma   90.00
#
_symmetry.space_group_name_H-M   'P 1'
#
loop_
_entity.id
_entity.type
_entity.pdbx_description
1 polymer ?
#
loop_
_entity_poly.entity_id
_entity_poly.type
_entity_poly.pdbx_seq_one_letter_code
_entity_poly.pdbx_strand_id
1 'polypeptide(L)'
;MLAEEAASVVPSDDQRPRDAVLMGLAPQQFHYERMNEAFQLVRQGCPLIAIHKARYYATETGLALGPGPFVAALEYAAGVKALVVGKPERTFFELALLDMGLPAASTYPDVAIIGDDVEQDLGGKHGSMLIQTCKLY
;
A
#
# COMPACT_ATOMS: atom_id res chain seq x y z
N MET A 1 5.44 12.22 1.67
CA MET A 1 6.29 11.89 2.84
C MET A 1 6.65 10.40 2.86
N LEU A 2 5.73 9.44 3.12
CA LEU A 2 6.09 8.01 3.13
C LEU A 2 6.53 7.42 1.76
N ALA A 3 5.97 7.90 0.64
CA ALA A 3 6.33 7.41 -0.69
C ALA A 3 7.68 7.96 -1.21
N GLU A 4 8.05 9.18 -0.81
CA GLU A 4 9.35 9.78 -1.17
C GLU A 4 10.51 9.17 -0.36
N GLU A 5 10.25 8.75 0.89
CA GLU A 5 11.23 8.00 1.70
C GLU A 5 11.53 6.63 1.11
N ALA A 6 10.53 5.89 0.61
CA ALA A 6 10.77 4.57 0.03
C ALA A 6 11.66 4.61 -1.23
N ALA A 7 11.58 5.68 -2.03
CA ALA A 7 12.39 5.85 -3.23
C ALA A 7 13.82 6.36 -2.94
N SER A 8 14.04 7.09 -1.83
CA SER A 8 15.37 7.59 -1.45
C SER A 8 16.22 6.57 -0.69
N VAL A 9 15.59 5.55 -0.11
CA VAL A 9 16.25 4.51 0.70
C VAL A 9 16.89 3.41 -0.13
N VAL A 10 16.50 3.22 -1.40
CA VAL A 10 17.10 2.21 -2.28
C VAL A 10 18.08 2.89 -3.24
N PRO A 11 19.41 2.75 -3.04
CA PRO A 11 20.37 3.21 -4.02
C PRO A 11 20.08 2.54 -5.36
N SER A 12 20.03 3.31 -6.44
CA SER A 12 19.97 2.81 -7.81
C SER A 12 21.34 2.22 -8.19
N ASP A 13 21.69 1.08 -7.59
CA ASP A 13 22.84 0.28 -8.01
C ASP A 13 22.39 -0.62 -9.15
N ASP A 14 22.48 -0.12 -10.39
CA ASP A 14 22.07 -0.82 -11.61
C ASP A 14 22.82 -2.14 -11.86
N GLN A 15 23.87 -2.43 -11.07
CA GLN A 15 24.64 -3.67 -11.16
C GLN A 15 24.06 -4.82 -10.31
N ARG A 16 23.12 -4.53 -9.39
CA ARG A 16 22.48 -5.60 -8.61
C ARG A 16 21.28 -6.18 -9.34
N PRO A 17 21.11 -7.52 -9.31
CA PRO A 17 19.86 -8.13 -9.73
C PRO A 17 18.71 -7.52 -8.95
N ARG A 18 17.61 -7.20 -9.64
CA ARG A 18 16.40 -6.75 -8.99
C ARG A 18 15.64 -7.98 -8.53
N ASP A 19 15.44 -8.10 -7.22
CA ASP A 19 14.86 -9.30 -6.62
C ASP A 19 13.36 -9.17 -6.33
N ALA A 20 12.76 -7.99 -6.56
CA ALA A 20 11.35 -7.72 -6.30
C ALA A 20 10.85 -6.49 -7.06
N VAL A 21 9.53 -6.38 -7.21
CA VAL A 21 8.84 -5.17 -7.67
C VAL A 21 7.95 -4.67 -6.54
N LEU A 22 8.28 -3.51 -5.96
CA LEU A 22 7.48 -2.85 -4.94
C LEU A 22 6.63 -1.73 -5.57
N MET A 23 5.31 -1.81 -5.39
CA MET A 23 4.32 -0.87 -5.90
C MET A 23 3.76 0.00 -4.77
N GLY A 24 4.19 1.26 -4.74
CA GLY A 24 3.56 2.34 -3.98
C GLY A 24 2.77 3.29 -4.88
N LEU A 25 2.29 4.40 -4.34
CA LEU A 25 1.76 5.50 -5.15
C LEU A 25 2.93 6.35 -5.68
N ALA A 26 3.28 6.17 -6.95
CA ALA A 26 4.35 6.91 -7.62
C ALA A 26 3.87 7.43 -8.99
N PRO A 27 3.04 8.51 -9.03
CA PRO A 27 2.40 8.97 -10.26
C PRO A 27 3.38 9.23 -11.41
N GLN A 28 4.58 9.75 -11.11
CA GLN A 28 5.61 10.04 -12.11
C GLN A 28 6.25 8.77 -12.71
N GLN A 29 6.10 7.61 -12.06
CA GLN A 29 6.61 6.32 -12.56
C GLN A 29 5.50 5.48 -13.24
N PHE A 30 4.26 5.94 -13.22
CA PHE A 30 3.12 5.24 -13.81
C PHE A 30 2.93 5.55 -15.30
N HIS A 31 4.00 5.33 -16.06
CA HIS A 31 4.01 5.41 -17.51
C HIS A 31 4.39 4.06 -18.13
N TYR A 32 4.16 3.91 -19.43
CA TYR A 32 4.22 2.61 -20.12
C TYR A 32 5.58 1.92 -19.95
N GLU A 33 6.67 2.65 -20.14
CA GLU A 33 8.03 2.09 -20.11
C GLU A 33 8.35 1.46 -18.75
N ARG A 34 8.05 2.17 -17.66
CA ARG A 34 8.26 1.70 -16.29
C ARG A 34 7.35 0.54 -15.93
N MET A 35 6.08 0.60 -16.34
CA MET A 35 5.14 -0.50 -16.13
C MET A 35 5.55 -1.76 -16.90
N ASN A 36 6.05 -1.61 -18.12
CA ASN A 36 6.54 -2.73 -18.91
C ASN A 36 7.83 -3.32 -18.32
N GLU A 37 8.74 -2.50 -17.82
CA GLU A 37 9.93 -2.96 -17.08
C GLU A 37 9.55 -3.78 -15.84
N ALA A 38 8.62 -3.29 -15.03
CA ALA A 38 8.07 -4.01 -13.89
C ALA A 38 7.42 -5.34 -14.32
N PHE A 39 6.63 -5.34 -15.39
CA PHE A 39 6.02 -6.55 -15.95
C PHE A 39 7.07 -7.61 -16.34
N GLN A 40 8.15 -7.23 -17.02
CA GLN A 40 9.21 -8.16 -17.40
C GLN A 40 9.86 -8.81 -16.18
N LEU A 41 10.16 -8.01 -15.14
CA LEU A 41 10.74 -8.53 -13.89
C LEU A 41 9.81 -9.52 -13.20
N VAL A 42 8.51 -9.20 -13.09
CA VAL A 42 7.52 -10.11 -12.52
C VAL A 42 7.41 -11.40 -13.35
N ARG A 43 7.45 -11.29 -14.68
CA ARG A 43 7.39 -12.46 -15.56
C ARG A 43 8.61 -13.39 -15.43
N GLN A 44 9.76 -12.83 -15.05
CA GLN A 44 11.00 -13.55 -14.73
C GLN A 44 10.98 -14.18 -13.33
N GLY A 45 9.91 -13.98 -12.55
CA GLY A 45 9.74 -14.59 -11.23
C GLY A 45 9.97 -13.63 -10.06
N CYS A 46 10.20 -12.35 -10.31
CA CYS A 46 10.28 -11.38 -9.22
C CYS A 46 8.92 -11.26 -8.52
N PRO A 47 8.85 -11.33 -7.17
CA PRO A 47 7.63 -11.08 -6.44
C PRO A 47 7.11 -9.65 -6.68
N LEU A 48 5.80 -9.55 -6.86
CA LEU A 48 5.08 -8.28 -6.91
C LEU A 48 4.53 -7.98 -5.51
N ILE A 49 5.01 -6.89 -4.91
CA ILE A 49 4.61 -6.43 -3.58
C ILE A 49 3.91 -5.09 -3.74
N ALA A 50 2.75 -4.90 -3.13
CA ALA A 50 2.02 -3.64 -3.15
C ALA A 50 1.88 -3.10 -1.72
N ILE A 51 2.12 -1.80 -1.54
CA ILE A 51 1.90 -1.16 -0.23
C ILE A 51 0.40 -1.18 0.07
N HIS A 52 -0.45 -0.80 -0.88
CA HIS A 52 -1.91 -0.93 -0.75
C HIS A 52 -2.52 -0.92 -2.15
N LYS A 53 -3.81 -1.26 -2.27
CA LYS A 53 -4.53 -1.34 -3.56
C LYS A 53 -5.71 -0.36 -3.63
N ALA A 54 -5.50 0.88 -3.17
CA ALA A 54 -6.49 1.95 -3.29
C ALA A 54 -6.99 2.09 -4.72
N ARG A 55 -8.31 2.20 -4.91
CA ARG A 55 -8.88 2.52 -6.22
C ARG A 55 -8.57 3.97 -6.60
N TYR A 56 -8.75 4.87 -5.64
CA TYR A 56 -8.55 6.31 -5.77
C TYR A 56 -8.24 6.93 -4.41
N TYR A 57 -7.87 8.21 -4.40
CA TYR A 57 -7.75 9.06 -3.23
C TYR A 57 -8.30 10.47 -3.51
N ALA A 58 -8.69 11.20 -2.46
CA ALA A 58 -9.21 12.55 -2.58
C ALA A 58 -8.09 13.59 -2.76
N THR A 59 -8.33 14.59 -3.62
CA THR A 59 -7.47 15.77 -3.83
C THR A 59 -8.32 17.04 -3.78
N GLU A 60 -7.67 18.20 -3.74
CA GLU A 60 -8.35 19.50 -3.76
C GLU A 60 -9.25 19.69 -5.00
N THR A 61 -8.92 19.03 -6.11
CA THR A 61 -9.62 19.16 -7.39
C THR A 61 -10.54 17.98 -7.73
N GLY A 62 -10.67 17.00 -6.83
CA GLY A 62 -11.50 15.80 -7.04
C GLY A 62 -10.76 14.49 -6.78
N LEU A 63 -11.26 13.39 -7.33
CA LEU A 63 -10.67 12.06 -7.13
C LEU A 63 -9.50 11.83 -8.10
N ALA A 64 -8.41 11.29 -7.58
CA ALA A 64 -7.23 10.87 -8.33
C ALA A 64 -7.02 9.35 -8.19
N LEU A 65 -6.40 8.72 -9.20
CA LEU A 65 -6.14 7.28 -9.18
C LEU A 65 -5.14 6.91 -8.07
N GLY A 66 -5.47 5.88 -7.31
CA GLY A 66 -4.53 5.26 -6.37
C GLY A 66 -3.55 4.31 -7.08
N PRO A 67 -2.70 3.60 -6.33
CA PRO A 67 -1.83 2.56 -6.91
C PRO A 67 -2.59 1.31 -7.37
N GLY A 68 -3.80 1.06 -6.87
CA GLY A 68 -4.57 -0.17 -7.12
C GLY A 68 -4.78 -0.50 -8.61
N PRO A 69 -5.19 0.45 -9.47
CA PRO A 69 -5.29 0.24 -10.92
C PRO A 69 -3.99 -0.27 -11.56
N PHE A 70 -2.84 0.26 -11.16
CA PHE A 70 -1.54 -0.12 -11.71
C PHE A 70 -1.08 -1.49 -11.19
N VAL A 71 -1.33 -1.79 -9.92
CA VAL A 71 -1.13 -3.14 -9.37
C VAL A 71 -1.99 -4.15 -10.12
N ALA A 72 -3.27 -3.85 -10.34
CA ALA A 72 -4.18 -4.72 -11.07
C ALA A 72 -3.74 -4.96 -12.52
N ALA A 73 -3.19 -3.95 -13.19
CA ALA A 73 -2.63 -4.09 -14.53
C ALA A 73 -1.47 -5.10 -14.57
N LEU A 74 -0.54 -5.04 -13.62
CA LEU A 74 0.58 -5.99 -13.53
C LEU A 74 0.11 -7.40 -13.14
N GLU A 75 -0.80 -7.51 -12.17
CA GLU A 75 -1.42 -8.79 -11.81
C GLU A 75 -2.08 -9.46 -13.01
N TYR A 76 -2.84 -8.69 -13.80
CA TYR A 76 -3.51 -9.18 -14.99
C TYR A 76 -2.51 -9.59 -16.07
N ALA A 77 -1.54 -8.73 -16.39
CA ALA A 77 -0.56 -8.98 -17.46
C ALA A 77 0.34 -10.18 -17.14
N ALA A 78 0.79 -10.33 -15.90
CA ALA A 78 1.69 -11.41 -15.49
C ALA A 78 0.99 -12.67 -14.98
N GLY A 79 -0.33 -12.63 -14.76
CA GLY A 79 -1.09 -13.77 -14.22
C GLY A 79 -0.74 -14.10 -12.76
N VAL A 80 -0.32 -13.09 -11.98
CA VAL A 80 0.09 -13.24 -10.57
C VAL A 80 -0.82 -12.45 -9.64
N LYS A 81 -0.67 -12.65 -8.33
CA LYS A 81 -1.27 -11.79 -7.30
C LYS A 81 -0.20 -11.08 -6.52
N ALA A 82 -0.39 -9.79 -6.28
CA ALA A 82 0.52 -9.00 -5.47
C ALA A 82 0.39 -9.39 -4.00
N LEU A 83 1.52 -9.44 -3.29
CA LEU A 83 1.53 -9.45 -1.83
C LEU A 83 1.22 -8.03 -1.34
N VAL A 84 0.10 -7.84 -0.65
CA VAL A 84 -0.27 -6.53 -0.08
C VAL A 84 0.25 -6.46 1.36
N VAL A 85 0.96 -5.39 1.73
CA VAL A 85 1.61 -5.27 3.06
C VAL A 85 1.14 -4.09 3.91
N GLY A 86 0.41 -3.15 3.33
CA GLY A 86 -0.19 -2.01 4.03
C GLY A 86 -1.69 -2.16 4.23
N LYS A 87 -2.38 -1.07 4.52
CA LYS A 87 -3.81 -1.10 4.83
C LYS A 87 -4.64 -1.74 3.69
N PRO A 88 -5.73 -2.47 4.02
CA PRO A 88 -6.27 -2.75 5.36
C PRO A 88 -5.65 -3.98 6.04
N GLU A 89 -4.49 -4.48 5.59
CA GLU A 89 -3.92 -5.70 6.15
C GLU A 89 -3.60 -5.55 7.63
N ARG A 90 -4.02 -6.53 8.42
CA ARG A 90 -3.84 -6.56 9.88
C ARG A 90 -2.38 -6.34 10.29
N THR A 91 -1.45 -6.92 9.53
CA THR A 91 0.00 -6.81 9.75
C THR A 91 0.45 -5.35 9.79
N PHE A 92 -0.16 -4.45 8.99
CA PHE A 92 0.19 -3.03 9.00
C PHE A 92 -0.10 -2.38 10.37
N PHE A 93 -1.27 -2.65 10.94
CA PHE A 93 -1.65 -2.12 12.25
C PHE A 93 -0.87 -2.75 13.38
N GLU A 94 -0.58 -4.05 13.30
CA GLU A 94 0.24 -4.75 14.30
C GLU A 94 1.68 -4.21 14.35
N LEU A 95 2.26 -3.85 13.20
CA LEU A 95 3.57 -3.21 13.15
C LEU A 95 3.56 -1.81 13.79
N ALA A 96 2.52 -1.00 13.53
CA ALA A 96 2.37 0.31 14.16
C ALA A 96 2.18 0.21 15.68
N LEU A 97 1.39 -0.76 16.14
CA LEU A 97 1.18 -1.02 17.57
C LEU A 97 2.48 -1.46 18.25
N LEU A 98 3.23 -2.36 17.61
CA LEU A 98 4.51 -2.84 18.12
C LEU A 98 5.53 -1.69 18.26
N ASP A 99 5.57 -0.78 17.27
CA ASP A 99 6.43 0.42 17.31
C ASP A 99 6.04 1.38 18.47
N MET A 100 4.74 1.44 18.83
CA MET A 100 4.25 2.13 20.02
C MET A 100 4.52 1.38 21.34
N GLY A 101 5.20 0.24 21.29
CA GLY A 101 5.44 -0.61 22.47
C GLY A 101 4.20 -1.38 22.94
N LEU A 102 3.16 -1.46 22.12
CA LEU A 102 1.93 -2.21 22.40
C LEU A 102 2.05 -3.62 21.79
N PRO A 103 2.19 -4.67 22.61
CA PRO A 103 2.31 -6.04 22.11
C PRO A 103 1.00 -6.54 21.51
N ALA A 104 1.08 -7.55 20.65
CA ALA A 104 -0.07 -8.15 20.00
C ALA A 104 -1.15 -8.61 21.02
N ALA A 105 -2.26 -7.88 21.05
CA ALA A 105 -3.44 -8.15 21.87
C ALA A 105 -4.70 -8.27 21.00
N SER A 106 -5.75 -8.88 21.56
CA SER A 106 -7.06 -9.01 20.91
C SER A 106 -7.87 -7.72 20.88
N THR A 107 -7.57 -6.75 21.75
CA THR A 107 -8.27 -5.47 21.88
C THR A 107 -7.34 -4.37 22.36
N TYR A 108 -7.55 -3.14 21.89
CA TYR A 108 -6.82 -1.95 22.31
C TYR A 108 -7.84 -0.83 22.64
N PRO A 109 -8.31 -0.72 23.90
CA PRO A 109 -9.40 0.20 24.25
C PRO A 109 -9.02 1.68 24.10
N ASP A 110 -7.72 2.00 24.20
CA ASP A 110 -7.19 3.37 24.11
C ASP A 110 -6.61 3.71 22.73
N VAL A 111 -6.82 2.84 21.73
CA VAL A 111 -6.34 3.04 20.35
C VAL A 111 -7.52 3.21 19.41
N ALA A 112 -7.50 4.30 18.64
CA ALA A 112 -8.45 4.56 17.59
C ALA A 112 -7.73 4.73 16.24
N ILE A 113 -8.37 4.28 15.16
CA ILE A 113 -7.97 4.62 13.79
C ILE A 113 -8.82 5.79 13.33
N ILE A 114 -8.15 6.85 12.87
CA ILE A 114 -8.78 7.99 12.22
C ILE A 114 -8.34 7.96 10.75
N GLY A 115 -9.32 7.97 9.86
CA GLY A 115 -9.10 7.89 8.42
C GLY A 115 -10.33 8.36 7.66
N ASP A 116 -10.13 8.72 6.39
CA ASP A 116 -11.14 9.27 5.50
C ASP A 116 -11.78 8.20 4.59
N ASP A 117 -11.18 7.01 4.49
CA ASP A 117 -11.66 5.90 3.66
C ASP A 117 -11.84 4.63 4.49
N VAL A 118 -13.09 4.35 4.87
CA VAL A 118 -13.46 3.20 5.69
C VAL A 118 -13.01 1.86 5.07
N GLU A 119 -13.12 1.70 3.74
CA GLU A 119 -12.79 0.43 3.09
C GLU A 119 -11.28 0.21 3.08
N GLN A 120 -10.51 1.28 2.87
CA GLN A 120 -9.05 1.20 2.86
C GLN A 120 -8.42 1.20 4.25
N ASP A 121 -9.00 1.94 5.20
CA ASP A 121 -8.46 2.08 6.54
C ASP A 121 -8.79 0.90 7.44
N LEU A 122 -9.93 0.24 7.22
CA LEU A 122 -10.42 -0.78 8.16
C LEU A 122 -10.77 -2.10 7.49
N GLY A 123 -10.85 -2.13 6.15
CA GLY A 123 -11.34 -3.28 5.41
C GLY A 123 -12.86 -3.43 5.56
N GLY A 124 -13.55 -3.88 4.52
CA GLY A 124 -15.02 -4.02 4.50
C GLY A 124 -15.61 -4.99 5.55
N LYS A 125 -14.81 -5.61 6.41
CA LYS A 125 -15.22 -6.48 7.51
C LYS A 125 -14.71 -5.93 8.84
N HIS A 126 -15.42 -4.95 9.38
CA HIS A 126 -15.17 -4.38 10.70
C HIS A 126 -15.41 -5.43 11.80
N GLY A 127 -14.37 -6.23 12.07
CA GLY A 127 -14.24 -7.00 13.29
C GLY A 127 -13.29 -6.26 14.23
N SER A 128 -13.86 -5.55 15.20
CA SER A 128 -13.24 -5.11 16.48
C SER A 128 -12.39 -3.83 16.58
N MET A 129 -12.20 -3.02 15.54
CA MET A 129 -11.54 -1.71 15.70
C MET A 129 -12.57 -0.59 15.84
N LEU A 130 -12.63 0.01 17.03
CA LEU A 130 -13.55 1.10 17.38
C LEU A 130 -13.24 2.33 16.51
N ILE A 131 -14.21 2.71 15.67
CA ILE A 131 -14.20 3.98 14.95
C ILE A 131 -14.84 5.03 15.86
N GLN A 132 -14.08 6.05 16.24
CA GLN A 132 -14.65 7.27 16.78
C GLN A 132 -14.57 8.34 15.69
N THR A 133 -15.63 8.45 14.88
CA THR A 133 -15.76 9.56 13.93
C THR A 133 -16.01 10.84 14.72
N CYS A 134 -14.99 11.68 14.89
CA CYS A 134 -15.21 13.07 15.26
C CYS A 134 -15.60 13.85 14.00
N LYS A 135 -16.87 14.30 13.94
CA LYS A 135 -17.22 15.46 13.09
C LYS A 135 -16.40 16.63 13.63
N LEU A 136 -15.42 17.09 12.86
CA LEU A 136 -14.81 18.40 13.10
C LEU A 136 -15.89 19.46 12.84
N TYR A 137 -16.12 20.33 13.82
CA TYR A 137 -16.96 21.52 13.71
C TYR A 137 -16.29 22.57 12.85
#